data_AF-A0A953V265-F1
#
_entry.id   AF-A0A953V265-F1
#
_cell.length_a   1.000
_cell.length_b   1.000
_cell.length_c   1.000
_cell.angle_alpha   90.00
_cell.angle_beta   90.00
_cell.angle_gamma   90.00
#
_symmetry.space_group_name_H-M   'P 1'
#
loop_
_entity.id
_entity.type
_entity.pdbx_description
1 polymer ?
#
loop_
_entity_poly.entity_id
_entity_poly.type
_entity_poly.pdbx_seq_one_letter_code
_entity_poly.pdbx_strand_id
1 'polypeptide(L)'
;MKVRPRRDDEIVYETDVLKITVVRPTSPNAQRKRAQEVGSRANRDTKFDFGVYAAMDDCNREFQIHAFIGASHERAVAFLLLEKRSTIWLARWPDIEAGLYPPEISERIAEWTIGFIWVHSRVRRHGIARKLLHEAARFARIPTVQLGWYTPFTDEGRLLVRAICPSEFRVIK
;
A
#
# COMPACT_ATOMS: atom_id res chain seq x y z
N MET A 1 -8.42 10.77 -11.53
CA MET A 1 -9.38 9.98 -12.34
C MET A 1 -10.71 9.95 -11.60
N LYS A 2 -11.87 10.00 -12.27
CA LYS A 2 -13.16 9.82 -11.57
C LYS A 2 -13.28 8.35 -11.13
N VAL A 3 -13.64 8.13 -9.88
CA VAL A 3 -13.85 6.82 -9.28
C VAL A 3 -15.20 6.88 -8.62
N ARG A 4 -16.22 6.48 -9.38
CA ARG A 4 -17.58 6.45 -8.86
C ARG A 4 -17.64 5.39 -7.75
N PRO A 5 -18.07 5.77 -6.54
CA PRO A 5 -18.36 4.80 -5.49
C PRO A 5 -19.42 3.82 -6.01
N ARG A 6 -19.27 2.55 -5.66
CA ARG A 6 -20.31 1.55 -5.86
C ARG A 6 -21.04 1.33 -4.55
N ARG A 7 -22.30 0.89 -4.65
CA ARG A 7 -23.17 0.62 -3.51
C ARG A 7 -22.60 -0.46 -2.58
N ASP A 8 -21.82 -1.38 -3.12
CA ASP A 8 -21.23 -2.53 -2.45
C ASP A 8 -19.74 -2.32 -2.11
N ASP A 9 -19.25 -1.07 -2.15
CA ASP A 9 -17.88 -0.77 -1.73
C ASP A 9 -17.74 -0.94 -0.22
N GLU A 10 -16.71 -1.67 0.20
CA GLU A 10 -16.32 -1.73 1.61
C GLU A 10 -15.57 -0.42 1.96
N ILE A 11 -16.24 0.45 2.70
CA ILE A 11 -15.69 1.72 3.18
C ILE A 11 -14.99 1.48 4.52
N VAL A 12 -13.69 1.73 4.58
CA VAL A 12 -12.89 1.62 5.82
C VAL A 12 -12.70 2.95 6.52
N TYR A 13 -12.90 4.07 5.80
CA TYR A 13 -12.85 5.43 6.35
C TYR A 13 -13.64 6.41 5.49
N GLU A 14 -14.33 7.35 6.12
CA GLU A 14 -15.08 8.40 5.42
C GLU A 14 -15.12 9.70 6.23
N THR A 15 -14.97 10.80 5.50
CA THR A 15 -15.18 12.20 5.91
C THR A 15 -15.71 12.95 4.70
N ASP A 16 -16.12 14.21 4.88
CA ASP A 16 -16.57 15.07 3.78
C ASP A 16 -15.51 15.27 2.68
N VAL A 17 -14.23 15.10 3.02
CA VAL A 17 -13.08 15.37 2.13
C VAL A 17 -12.44 14.11 1.56
N LEU A 18 -12.46 13.01 2.31
CA LEU A 18 -11.75 11.78 1.97
C LEU A 18 -12.59 10.54 2.32
N LYS A 19 -12.73 9.66 1.33
CA LYS A 19 -13.27 8.31 1.46
C LYS A 19 -12.19 7.29 1.11
N ILE A 20 -12.01 6.26 1.94
CA ILE A 20 -11.11 5.14 1.65
C ILE A 20 -11.95 3.88 1.56
N THR A 21 -11.87 3.22 0.39
CA THR A 21 -12.50 1.92 0.15
C THR A 21 -11.44 0.84 0.02
N VAL A 22 -11.75 -0.38 0.46
CA VAL A 22 -10.90 -1.56 0.24
C VAL A 22 -11.51 -2.46 -0.83
N VAL A 23 -10.67 -2.95 -1.73
CA VAL A 23 -11.00 -3.96 -2.75
C VAL A 23 -10.22 -5.22 -2.40
N ARG A 24 -10.94 -6.31 -2.13
CA ARG A 24 -10.36 -7.61 -1.75
C ARG A 24 -10.08 -8.47 -3.00
N PRO A 25 -9.25 -9.52 -2.87
CA PRO A 25 -9.06 -10.49 -3.95
C PRO A 25 -10.36 -11.16 -4.42
N THR A 26 -11.34 -11.26 -3.52
CA THR A 26 -12.66 -11.86 -3.74
C THR A 26 -13.75 -10.84 -4.10
N SER A 27 -13.42 -9.55 -4.15
CA SER A 27 -14.38 -8.50 -4.54
C SER A 27 -14.91 -8.72 -5.97
N PRO A 28 -16.13 -8.23 -6.27
CA PRO A 28 -16.69 -8.27 -7.62
C PRO A 28 -15.70 -7.76 -8.67
N ASN A 29 -15.70 -8.39 -9.85
CA ASN A 29 -14.78 -8.06 -10.96
C ASN A 29 -14.73 -6.56 -11.26
N ALA A 30 -15.89 -5.92 -11.21
CA ALA A 30 -16.00 -4.50 -11.51
C ALA A 30 -15.29 -3.60 -10.48
N GLN A 31 -15.21 -3.99 -9.20
CA GLN A 31 -14.41 -3.29 -8.17
C GLN A 31 -12.91 -3.54 -8.39
N ARG A 32 -12.51 -4.77 -8.72
CA ARG A 32 -11.10 -5.12 -9.03
C ARG A 32 -10.60 -4.39 -10.27
N LYS A 33 -11.40 -4.30 -11.35
CA LYS A 33 -11.07 -3.49 -12.54
C LYS A 33 -10.87 -2.01 -12.21
N ARG A 34 -11.72 -1.44 -11.35
CA ARG A 34 -11.55 -0.06 -10.88
C ARG A 34 -10.25 0.13 -10.09
N ALA A 35 -9.87 -0.83 -9.24
CA ALA A 35 -8.58 -0.81 -8.56
C ALA A 35 -7.41 -0.87 -9.57
N GLN A 36 -7.49 -1.69 -10.62
CA GLN A 36 -6.52 -1.74 -11.71
C GLN A 36 -6.42 -0.41 -12.48
N GLU A 37 -7.54 0.27 -12.75
CA GLU A 37 -7.51 1.59 -13.39
C GLU A 37 -6.80 2.63 -12.52
N VAL A 38 -7.06 2.62 -11.20
CA VAL A 38 -6.39 3.52 -10.24
C VAL A 38 -4.91 3.17 -10.15
N GLY A 39 -4.57 1.88 -10.02
CA GLY A 39 -3.19 1.39 -10.01
C GLY A 39 -2.43 1.75 -11.29
N SER A 40 -3.04 1.62 -12.46
CA SER A 40 -2.48 2.06 -13.75
C SER A 40 -2.24 3.57 -13.79
N ARG A 41 -3.12 4.38 -13.19
CA ARG A 41 -2.89 5.81 -13.06
C ARG A 41 -1.73 6.11 -12.12
N ALA A 42 -1.69 5.47 -10.96
CA ALA A 42 -0.61 5.63 -10.00
C ALA A 42 0.75 5.26 -10.61
N ASN A 43 0.79 4.15 -11.36
CA ASN A 43 2.01 3.70 -12.03
C ASN A 43 2.54 4.72 -13.05
N ARG A 44 1.65 5.34 -13.83
CA ARG A 44 2.05 6.42 -14.76
C ARG A 44 2.64 7.63 -14.04
N ASP A 45 2.17 7.93 -12.84
CA ASP A 45 2.65 9.06 -12.05
C ASP A 45 3.97 8.73 -11.32
N THR A 46 4.27 7.46 -11.04
CA THR A 46 5.51 7.02 -10.36
C THR A 46 6.59 6.49 -11.30
N LYS A 47 6.23 6.10 -12.53
CA LYS A 47 7.12 5.52 -13.56
C LYS A 47 7.84 4.22 -13.11
N PHE A 48 7.18 3.37 -12.33
CA PHE A 48 7.71 2.02 -12.15
C PHE A 48 7.52 1.22 -13.45
N ASP A 49 8.45 0.32 -13.72
CA ASP A 49 8.48 -0.53 -14.92
C ASP A 49 7.62 -1.80 -14.78
N PHE A 50 7.07 -2.07 -13.59
CA PHE A 50 6.18 -3.18 -13.31
C PHE A 50 4.70 -2.77 -13.23
N GLY A 51 3.82 -3.73 -13.46
CA GLY A 51 2.38 -3.56 -13.26
C GLY A 51 2.05 -3.48 -11.76
N VAL A 52 1.47 -2.37 -11.31
CA VAL A 52 1.13 -2.18 -9.88
C VAL A 52 0.03 -3.15 -9.43
N TYR A 53 -1.03 -3.32 -10.22
CA TYR A 53 -2.15 -4.21 -9.88
C TYR A 53 -2.91 -4.63 -11.13
N ALA A 54 -3.21 -5.92 -11.26
CA ALA A 54 -4.02 -6.47 -12.34
C ALA A 54 -5.23 -7.23 -11.77
N ALA A 55 -6.43 -6.87 -12.20
CA ALA A 55 -7.69 -7.32 -11.60
C ALA A 55 -7.92 -8.84 -11.69
N MET A 56 -7.29 -9.50 -12.65
CA MET A 56 -7.45 -10.93 -12.93
C MET A 56 -6.21 -11.75 -12.58
N ASP A 57 -5.21 -11.14 -11.96
CA ASP A 57 -3.99 -11.83 -11.60
C ASP A 57 -4.23 -12.79 -10.42
N ASP A 58 -3.75 -14.02 -10.55
CA ASP A 58 -3.90 -15.07 -9.54
C ASP A 58 -3.10 -14.72 -8.27
N CYS A 59 -2.04 -13.94 -8.41
CA CYS A 59 -1.21 -13.45 -7.30
C CYS A 59 -2.05 -12.67 -6.27
N ASN A 60 -3.16 -12.05 -6.68
CA ASN A 60 -4.07 -11.36 -5.77
C ASN A 60 -4.61 -12.29 -4.70
N ARG A 61 -4.91 -13.55 -5.05
CA ARG A 61 -5.44 -14.54 -4.10
C ARG A 61 -4.32 -15.18 -3.31
N GLU A 62 -3.22 -15.51 -3.98
CA GLU A 62 -2.02 -16.10 -3.36
C GLU A 62 -1.48 -15.22 -2.23
N PHE A 63 -1.25 -13.94 -2.50
CA PHE A 63 -0.69 -12.98 -1.53
C PHE A 63 -1.76 -12.18 -0.80
N GLN A 64 -3.04 -12.55 -0.92
CA GLN A 64 -4.16 -11.83 -0.30
C GLN A 64 -4.08 -10.30 -0.53
N ILE A 65 -3.89 -9.87 -1.78
CA ILE A 65 -3.69 -8.46 -2.12
C ILE A 65 -4.98 -7.67 -1.93
N HIS A 66 -4.93 -6.71 -1.02
CA HIS A 66 -5.98 -5.74 -0.74
C HIS A 66 -5.60 -4.38 -1.29
N ALA A 67 -6.42 -3.84 -2.20
CA ALA A 67 -6.22 -2.53 -2.79
C ALA A 67 -7.07 -1.48 -2.08
N PHE A 68 -6.42 -0.50 -1.46
CA PHE A 68 -7.06 0.64 -0.83
C PHE A 68 -7.09 1.82 -1.80
N ILE A 69 -8.27 2.40 -2.01
CA ILE A 69 -8.48 3.55 -2.90
C ILE A 69 -8.93 4.72 -2.04
N GLY A 70 -8.12 5.78 -2.00
CA GLY A 70 -8.48 7.06 -1.41
C GLY A 70 -9.11 7.97 -2.46
N ALA A 71 -10.34 8.42 -2.21
CA ALA A 71 -11.10 9.29 -3.10
C ALA A 71 -11.50 10.60 -2.41
N SER A 72 -11.38 11.71 -3.14
CA SER A 72 -11.85 13.05 -2.74
C SER A 72 -12.71 13.62 -3.87
N HIS A 73 -13.92 14.09 -3.55
CA HIS A 73 -14.92 14.56 -4.52
C HIS A 73 -15.06 13.64 -5.75
N GLU A 74 -15.27 12.34 -5.50
CA GLU A 74 -15.37 11.27 -6.53
C GLU A 74 -14.13 11.07 -7.41
N ARG A 75 -12.96 11.60 -7.02
CA ARG A 75 -11.71 11.38 -7.75
C ARG A 75 -10.77 10.56 -6.90
N ALA A 76 -10.22 9.48 -7.45
CA ALA A 76 -9.10 8.81 -6.79
C ALA A 76 -7.90 9.75 -6.73
N VAL A 77 -7.45 9.97 -5.51
CA VAL A 77 -6.31 10.80 -5.15
C VAL A 77 -5.23 10.02 -4.42
N ALA A 78 -5.51 8.78 -4.02
CA ALA A 78 -4.52 7.91 -3.40
C ALA A 78 -4.82 6.42 -3.63
N PHE A 79 -3.78 5.61 -3.54
CA PHE A 79 -3.82 4.17 -3.78
C PHE A 79 -2.79 3.48 -2.90
N LEU A 80 -3.13 2.33 -2.33
CA LEU A 80 -2.21 1.50 -1.55
C LEU A 80 -2.51 0.02 -1.79
N LEU A 81 -1.46 -0.79 -1.90
CA LEU A 81 -1.55 -2.25 -1.91
C LEU A 81 -1.01 -2.80 -0.61
N LEU A 82 -1.84 -3.61 0.04
CA LEU A 82 -1.50 -4.38 1.22
C LEU A 82 -1.52 -5.86 0.84
N GLU A 83 -0.47 -6.60 1.15
CA GLU A 83 -0.34 -8.00 0.74
C GLU A 83 0.44 -8.81 1.78
N LYS A 84 0.24 -10.12 1.80
CA LYS A 84 0.97 -11.05 2.66
C LYS A 84 2.21 -11.59 1.96
N ARG A 85 3.34 -11.53 2.65
CA ARG A 85 4.63 -12.09 2.21
C ARG A 85 5.27 -12.88 3.33
N SER A 86 5.98 -13.96 2.98
CA SER A 86 6.62 -14.88 3.93
C SER A 86 8.12 -14.65 4.11
N THR A 87 8.73 -13.80 3.29
CA THR A 87 10.17 -13.51 3.32
C THR A 87 10.38 -12.11 3.88
N ILE A 88 10.53 -12.00 5.19
CA ILE A 88 10.66 -10.72 5.91
C ILE A 88 12.04 -10.60 6.54
N TRP A 89 12.67 -9.44 6.36
CA TRP A 89 13.98 -9.13 6.92
C TRP A 89 13.84 -7.93 7.86
N LEU A 90 14.59 -7.91 8.97
CA LEU A 90 14.57 -6.78 9.91
C LEU A 90 15.68 -5.79 9.56
N ALA A 91 15.31 -4.66 8.97
CA ALA A 91 16.22 -3.60 8.53
C ALA A 91 16.39 -2.49 9.57
N ARG A 92 17.59 -1.92 9.62
CA ARG A 92 17.88 -0.63 10.28
C ARG A 92 18.30 0.39 9.23
N TRP A 93 18.04 1.66 9.49
CA TRP A 93 18.43 2.74 8.58
C TRP A 93 19.94 2.79 8.30
N PRO A 94 20.84 2.69 9.30
CA PRO A 94 22.28 2.69 9.03
C PRO A 94 22.72 1.52 8.13
N ASP A 95 22.11 0.34 8.28
CA ASP A 95 22.44 -0.83 7.48
C ASP A 95 22.06 -0.61 6.01
N ILE A 96 20.84 -0.12 5.75
CA ILE A 96 20.38 0.19 4.40
C ILE A 96 21.19 1.33 3.77
N GLU A 97 21.54 2.37 4.54
CA GLU A 97 22.38 3.48 4.09
C GLU A 97 23.81 3.04 3.76
N ALA A 98 24.33 2.02 4.45
CA ALA A 98 25.61 1.38 4.16
C ALA A 98 25.55 0.32 3.06
N GLY A 99 24.37 0.04 2.47
CA GLY A 99 24.20 -1.01 1.47
C GLY A 99 24.31 -2.43 2.04
N LEU A 100 24.15 -2.58 3.36
CA LEU A 100 24.17 -3.87 4.04
C LEU A 100 22.80 -4.52 3.96
N TYR A 101 22.83 -5.83 3.77
CA TYR A 101 21.63 -6.65 3.76
C TYR A 101 21.27 -7.08 5.20
N PRO A 102 20.04 -6.83 5.66
CA PRO A 102 19.64 -7.21 7.01
C PRO A 102 19.64 -8.74 7.21
N PRO A 103 19.68 -9.24 8.45
CA PRO A 103 19.45 -10.66 8.69
C PRO A 103 18.01 -11.05 8.32
N GLU A 104 17.84 -12.20 7.66
CA GLU A 104 16.53 -12.82 7.44
C GLU A 104 15.93 -13.21 8.79
N ILE A 105 14.65 -12.93 9.00
CA ILE A 105 13.93 -13.41 10.18
C ILE A 105 13.62 -14.89 9.92
N SER A 106 14.16 -15.79 10.75
CA SER A 106 14.09 -17.25 10.55
C SER A 106 12.67 -17.83 10.60
N GLU A 107 11.69 -17.06 11.09
CA GLU A 107 10.29 -17.48 11.17
C GLU A 107 9.54 -17.07 9.91
N ARG A 108 9.16 -18.06 9.09
CA ARG A 108 8.34 -17.89 7.87
C ARG A 108 6.87 -17.60 8.23
N ILE A 109 6.61 -16.57 9.00
CA ILE A 109 5.24 -16.11 9.27
C ILE A 109 4.88 -15.13 8.16
N ALA A 110 3.75 -15.37 7.50
CA ALA A 110 3.25 -14.46 6.47
C ALA A 110 2.86 -13.13 7.12
N GLU A 111 3.61 -12.06 6.83
CA GLU A 111 3.37 -10.72 7.36
C GLU A 111 2.71 -9.79 6.34
N TRP A 112 1.97 -8.81 6.86
CA TRP A 112 1.31 -7.80 6.05
C TRP A 112 2.29 -6.72 5.62
N THR A 113 2.33 -6.46 4.31
CA THR A 113 3.33 -5.61 3.68
C THR A 113 2.72 -4.64 2.70
N ILE A 114 3.37 -3.49 2.56
CA ILE A 114 3.02 -2.45 1.62
C ILE A 114 3.77 -2.71 0.31
N GLY A 115 3.06 -3.31 -0.64
CA GLY A 115 3.57 -3.55 -2.00
C GLY A 115 3.68 -2.26 -2.81
N PHE A 116 2.78 -1.30 -2.54
CA PHE A 116 2.76 -0.03 -3.25
C PHE A 116 1.98 1.02 -2.47
N ILE A 117 2.41 2.28 -2.54
CA ILE A 117 1.64 3.42 -2.04
C ILE A 117 1.84 4.64 -2.96
N TRP A 118 0.74 5.32 -3.27
CA TRP A 118 0.73 6.52 -4.08
C TRP A 118 -0.28 7.52 -3.55
N VAL A 119 0.12 8.78 -3.56
CA VAL A 119 -0.77 9.94 -3.36
C VAL A 119 -0.54 10.91 -4.51
N HIS A 120 -1.64 11.36 -5.11
CA HIS A 120 -1.63 12.32 -6.20
C HIS A 120 -0.91 13.61 -5.76
N SER A 121 0.02 14.11 -6.58
CA SER A 121 0.95 15.19 -6.24
C SER A 121 0.28 16.44 -5.65
N ARG A 122 -0.86 16.85 -6.22
CA ARG A 122 -1.63 18.03 -5.79
C ARG A 122 -2.20 17.95 -4.37
N VAL A 123 -2.27 16.77 -3.75
CA VAL A 123 -2.81 16.60 -2.40
C VAL A 123 -1.81 15.92 -1.44
N ARG A 124 -0.52 15.83 -1.83
CA ARG A 124 0.55 15.34 -0.94
C ARG A 124 0.73 16.29 0.25
N ARG A 125 1.38 15.80 1.31
CA ARG A 125 1.64 16.54 2.57
C ARG A 125 0.39 16.92 3.39
N HIS A 126 -0.78 16.36 3.06
CA HIS A 126 -2.02 16.53 3.83
C HIS A 126 -2.38 15.30 4.68
N GLY A 127 -1.38 14.47 5.04
CA GLY A 127 -1.59 13.28 5.88
C GLY A 127 -2.26 12.07 5.21
N ILE A 128 -2.63 12.14 3.92
CA ILE A 128 -3.37 11.07 3.22
C ILE A 128 -2.61 9.74 3.21
N ALA A 129 -1.30 9.74 2.93
CA ALA A 129 -0.49 8.53 2.95
C ALA A 129 -0.47 7.87 4.34
N ARG A 130 -0.28 8.66 5.40
CA ARG A 130 -0.32 8.18 6.79
C ARG A 130 -1.69 7.62 7.14
N LYS A 131 -2.76 8.25 6.65
CA LYS A 131 -4.13 7.78 6.86
C LYS A 131 -4.38 6.44 6.18
N LEU A 132 -3.97 6.27 4.92
CA LEU A 132 -4.03 5.00 4.21
C LEU A 132 -3.30 3.88 4.95
N LEU A 133 -2.07 4.15 5.42
CA LEU A 133 -1.28 3.18 6.18
C LEU A 133 -1.93 2.81 7.50
N HIS A 134 -2.53 3.79 8.19
CA HIS A 134 -3.27 3.53 9.42
C HIS A 134 -4.49 2.63 9.18
N GLU A 135 -5.30 2.93 8.15
CA GLU A 135 -6.47 2.11 7.83
C GLU A 135 -6.08 0.72 7.32
N ALA A 136 -4.98 0.59 6.57
CA ALA A 136 -4.44 -0.70 6.14
C ALA A 136 -3.96 -1.54 7.35
N ALA A 137 -3.24 -0.93 8.29
CA ALA A 137 -2.80 -1.59 9.52
C ALA A 137 -3.99 -2.01 10.40
N ARG A 138 -5.00 -1.14 10.54
CA ARG A 138 -6.25 -1.44 11.25
C ARG A 138 -7.02 -2.59 10.60
N PHE A 139 -7.12 -2.60 9.26
CA PHE A 139 -7.71 -3.70 8.50
C PHE A 139 -6.97 -5.03 8.76
N ALA A 140 -5.64 -4.98 8.76
CA ALA A 140 -4.75 -6.10 9.08
C ALA A 140 -4.72 -6.49 10.56
N ARG A 141 -5.30 -5.67 11.45
CA ARG A 141 -5.27 -5.82 12.92
C ARG A 141 -3.85 -5.86 13.51
N ILE A 142 -2.97 -5.04 12.97
CA ILE A 142 -1.60 -4.87 13.47
C ILE A 142 -1.28 -3.38 13.70
N PRO A 143 -0.30 -3.05 14.57
CA PRO A 143 0.26 -1.72 14.63
C PRO A 143 0.88 -1.30 13.29
N THR A 144 0.78 -0.02 12.92
CA THR A 144 1.36 0.49 11.65
C THR A 144 2.86 0.24 11.54
N VAL A 145 3.59 0.24 12.66
CA VAL A 145 5.04 -0.05 12.72
C VAL A 145 5.39 -1.51 12.40
N GLN A 146 4.39 -2.41 12.38
CA GLN A 146 4.58 -3.82 12.00
C GLN A 146 4.32 -4.08 10.52
N LEU A 147 3.89 -3.09 9.73
CA LEU A 147 3.80 -3.25 8.29
C LEU A 147 5.21 -3.47 7.71
N GLY A 148 5.34 -4.49 6.86
CA GLY A 148 6.52 -4.68 6.02
C GLY A 148 6.51 -3.79 4.79
N TRP A 149 7.67 -3.61 4.17
CA TRP A 149 7.85 -2.65 3.09
C TRP A 149 8.63 -3.26 1.93
N TYR A 150 8.16 -3.00 0.70
CA TYR A 150 8.95 -3.27 -0.49
C TYR A 150 10.08 -2.27 -0.65
N THR A 151 11.24 -2.77 -1.10
CA THR A 151 12.41 -1.97 -1.46
C THR A 151 12.74 -2.21 -2.95
N PRO A 152 13.39 -1.25 -3.64
CA PRO A 152 13.91 0.03 -3.16
C PRO A 152 12.83 1.10 -2.93
N PHE A 153 13.12 2.06 -2.05
CA PHE A 153 12.25 3.22 -1.80
C PHE A 153 12.53 4.37 -2.75
N THR A 154 11.50 5.13 -3.10
CA THR A 154 11.66 6.53 -3.56
C THR A 154 12.11 7.41 -2.39
N ASP A 155 12.65 8.60 -2.66
CA ASP A 155 13.04 9.55 -1.60
C ASP A 155 11.88 9.92 -0.68
N GLU A 156 10.69 10.18 -1.25
CA GLU A 156 9.47 10.44 -0.49
C GLU A 156 9.03 9.22 0.32
N GLY A 157 9.16 8.01 -0.25
CA GLY A 157 8.87 6.75 0.43
C GLY A 157 9.79 6.55 1.64
N ARG A 158 11.10 6.81 1.47
CA ARG A 158 12.09 6.74 2.55
C ARG A 158 11.73 7.65 3.72
N LEU A 159 11.38 8.91 3.43
CA LEU A 159 10.96 9.87 4.46
C LEU A 159 9.68 9.42 5.18
N LEU A 160 8.72 8.85 4.45
CA LEU A 160 7.49 8.33 5.02
C LEU A 160 7.75 7.15 5.96
N VAL A 161 8.52 6.16 5.52
CA VAL A 161 8.85 4.98 6.34
C VAL A 161 9.65 5.40 7.56
N ARG A 162 10.65 6.28 7.43
CA ARG A 162 11.47 6.75 8.56
C ARG A 162 10.65 7.52 9.60
N ALA A 163 9.62 8.25 9.17
CA ALA A 163 8.71 8.93 10.08
C ALA A 163 7.77 8.00 10.86
N ILE A 164 7.57 6.76 10.39
CA ILE A 164 6.74 5.73 11.03
C ILE A 164 7.62 4.80 11.88
N CYS A 165 8.75 4.39 11.32
CA CYS A 165 9.69 3.45 11.88
C CYS A 165 11.08 4.13 11.95
N PRO A 166 11.37 4.88 13.03
CA PRO A 166 12.59 5.69 13.11
C PRO A 166 13.88 4.90 13.29
N SER A 167 13.79 3.66 13.82
CA SER A 167 14.95 2.83 14.15
C SER A 167 15.03 1.57 13.29
N GLU A 168 14.01 0.72 13.39
CA GLU A 168 13.92 -0.59 12.75
C GLU A 168 12.62 -0.75 11.99
N PHE A 169 12.66 -1.45 10.86
CA PHE A 169 11.50 -1.72 10.02
C PHE A 169 11.66 -3.04 9.28
N ARG A 170 10.55 -3.57 8.78
CA ARG A 170 10.51 -4.85 8.07
C ARG A 170 10.60 -4.62 6.56
N VAL A 171 11.43 -5.37 5.86
CA VAL A 171 11.54 -5.29 4.39
C VAL A 171 11.30 -6.63 3.73
N ILE A 172 10.73 -6.58 2.53
CA ILE A 172 10.61 -7.73 1.62
C ILE A 172 11.82 -7.78 0.70
N LYS A 173 12.33 -9.00 0.52
CA LYS A 173 13.32 -9.33 -0.50
C LYS A 173 12.65 -9.86 -1.76
#